data_AF-A0A382M1J4-F1
#
_entry.id   AF-A0A382M1J4-F1
#
_cell.length_a   1.000
_cell.length_b   1.000
_cell.length_c   1.000
_cell.angle_alpha   90.00
_cell.angle_beta   90.00
_cell.angle_gamma   90.00
#
_symmetry.space_group_name_H-M   'P 1'
#
loop_
_entity.id
_entity.type
_entity.pdbx_description
1 polymer ?
#
loop_
_entity_poly.entity_id
_entity_poly.type
_entity_poly.pdbx_seq_one_letter_code
_entity_poly.pdbx_strand_id
1 'polypeptide(L)'
;MNVLRSVAVIGAGTMGRGIAQVSALAGFATRLFDVDVQILEEGMNQIDQQMAEGVARDKITEDDRTLALAHLSAVDDLSEA
;
A
#
# COMPACT_ATOMS: atom_id res chain seq x y z
N MET A 1 9.44 14.06 -20.29
CA MET A 1 8.41 13.76 -19.26
C MET A 1 8.95 12.62 -18.43
N ASN A 2 9.21 12.80 -17.13
CA ASN A 2 9.62 11.68 -16.28
C ASN A 2 8.37 10.91 -15.86
N VAL A 3 8.31 9.63 -16.20
CA VAL A 3 7.22 8.73 -15.79
C VAL A 3 7.64 8.09 -14.47
N LEU A 4 6.95 8.44 -13.38
CA LEU A 4 7.12 7.77 -12.10
C LEU A 4 6.58 6.34 -12.22
N ARG A 5 7.37 5.35 -11.81
CA ARG A 5 7.00 3.93 -11.87
C ARG A 5 6.80 3.30 -10.49
N SER A 6 7.51 3.80 -9.49
CA SER A 6 7.53 3.25 -8.14
C SER A 6 7.44 4.34 -7.07
N VAL A 7 6.86 3.98 -5.93
CA VAL A 7 6.72 4.83 -4.74
C VAL A 7 7.21 4.04 -3.53
N ALA A 8 8.11 4.63 -2.74
CA ALA A 8 8.51 4.12 -1.44
C ALA A 8 7.83 4.94 -0.35
N VAL A 9 7.22 4.27 0.62
CA VAL A 9 6.57 4.89 1.78
C VAL A 9 7.30 4.45 3.04
N ILE A 10 7.89 5.41 3.74
CA ILE A 10 8.67 5.17 4.96
C ILE A 10 7.79 5.47 6.18
N GLY A 11 7.46 4.41 6.92
CA GLY A 11 6.55 4.40 8.06
C GLY A 11 5.19 3.80 7.69
N ALA A 12 4.76 2.80 8.45
CA ALA A 12 3.48 2.09 8.30
C ALA A 12 2.42 2.53 9.34
N GLY A 13 2.58 3.72 9.91
CA GLY A 13 1.55 4.41 10.71
C GLY A 13 0.34 4.86 9.88
N THR A 14 -0.64 5.53 10.51
CA THR A 14 -1.91 5.90 9.87
C THR A 14 -1.75 6.61 8.52
N MET A 15 -0.86 7.60 8.45
CA MET A 15 -0.63 8.35 7.21
C MET A 15 0.08 7.50 6.15
N GLY A 16 1.10 6.74 6.56
CA GLY A 16 1.87 5.90 5.63
C GLY A 16 1.00 4.84 4.96
N ARG A 17 0.10 4.20 5.72
CA ARG A 17 -0.87 3.25 5.16
C ARG A 17 -1.78 3.89 4.13
N GLY A 18 -2.32 5.08 4.42
CA GLY A 18 -3.17 5.81 3.48
C GLY A 18 -2.44 6.21 2.20
N ILE A 19 -1.19 6.66 2.33
CA ILE A 19 -0.33 7.01 1.17
C ILE A 19 -0.03 5.77 0.33
N ALA A 20 0.34 4.66 0.98
CA ALA A 20 0.63 3.40 0.31
C ALA A 20 -0.60 2.86 -0.43
N GLN A 21 -1.77 2.87 0.21
CA GLN A 21 -3.04 2.45 -0.39
C GLN A 21 -3.37 3.27 -1.65
N VAL A 22 -3.34 4.60 -1.56
CA VAL A 22 -3.64 5.47 -2.71
C VAL A 22 -2.63 5.29 -3.84
N SER A 23 -1.35 5.12 -3.52
CA SER A 23 -0.30 4.92 -4.52
C SER A 23 -0.49 3.60 -5.27
N ALA A 24 -0.80 2.53 -4.54
CA ALA A 24 -1.07 1.20 -5.12
C ALA A 24 -2.33 1.20 -5.99
N LEU A 25 -3.42 1.82 -5.54
CA LEU A 25 -4.67 2.00 -6.31
C LEU A 25 -4.45 2.84 -7.58
N ALA A 26 -3.53 3.81 -7.54
CA ALA A 26 -3.16 4.59 -8.71
C ALA A 26 -2.26 3.84 -9.70
N GLY A 27 -1.88 2.59 -9.40
CA GLY A 27 -1.11 1.75 -10.31
C GLY A 27 0.41 1.83 -10.13
N PHE A 28 0.91 2.47 -9.08
CA PHE A 28 2.35 2.54 -8.82
C PHE A 28 2.84 1.32 -8.06
N ALA A 29 3.99 0.78 -8.46
CA ALA A 29 4.70 -0.22 -7.65
C ALA A 29 5.08 0.42 -6.31
N THR A 30 4.40 0.03 -5.25
CA THR A 30 4.44 0.70 -3.95
C THR A 30 5.11 -0.19 -2.92
N ARG A 31 6.17 0.31 -2.30
CA ARG A 31 6.87 -0.39 -1.21
C ARG A 31 6.59 0.32 0.11
N LEU A 32 6.12 -0.44 1.08
CA LEU A 32 5.88 0.04 2.43
C LEU A 32 6.98 -0.51 3.34
N PHE A 33 7.70 0.39 4.00
CA PHE A 33 8.73 0.06 4.97
C PHE A 33 8.32 0.56 6.36
N ASP A 34 8.63 -0.22 7.39
CA ASP A 34 8.73 0.28 8.76
C ASP A 34 9.90 -0.42 9.46
N VAL A 35 10.50 0.26 10.44
CA VAL A 35 11.58 -0.32 11.25
C VAL A 35 11.03 -1.39 12.21
N ASP A 36 9.75 -1.29 12.56
CA ASP A 36 9.04 -2.27 13.36
C ASP A 36 8.22 -3.20 12.45
N VAL A 37 8.65 -4.46 12.36
CA VAL A 37 8.00 -5.49 11.54
C VAL A 37 6.54 -5.72 11.95
N GLN A 38 6.20 -5.60 13.24
CA GLN A 38 4.83 -5.78 13.70
C GLN A 38 3.93 -4.66 13.17
N ILE A 39 4.42 -3.41 13.20
CA ILE A 39 3.69 -2.26 12.65
C ILE A 39 3.55 -2.38 11.13
N LEU A 40 4.57 -2.90 10.44
CA LEU A 40 4.53 -3.15 9.01
C LEU A 40 3.45 -4.18 8.64
N GLU A 41 3.45 -5.34 9.30
CA GLU A 41 2.46 -6.40 9.08
C GLU A 41 1.04 -5.93 9.39
N GLU A 42 0.84 -5.28 10.55
CA GLU A 42 -0.43 -4.65 10.90
C GLU A 42 -0.86 -3.63 9.85
N GLY A 43 0.10 -2.86 9.32
CA GLY A 43 -0.18 -1.85 8.32
C GLY A 43 -0.65 -2.44 6.99
N MET A 44 -0.02 -3.51 6.52
CA MET A 44 -0.45 -4.25 5.33
C MET A 44 -1.86 -4.81 5.51
N ASN A 45 -2.14 -5.43 6.66
CA ASN A 45 -3.47 -5.97 6.97
C ASN A 45 -4.54 -4.88 7.01
N GLN A 46 -4.24 -3.73 7.61
CA GLN A 46 -5.17 -2.59 7.66
C GLN A 46 -5.42 -1.95 6.28
N ILE A 47 -4.41 -1.93 5.41
CA ILE A 47 -4.57 -1.45 4.03
C ILE A 47 -5.53 -2.38 3.28
N ASP A 48 -5.33 -3.70 3.40
CA ASP A 48 -6.21 -4.67 2.77
C ASP A 48 -7.65 -4.58 3.28
N GLN A 49 -7.83 -4.54 4.61
CA GLN A 49 -9.14 -4.39 5.24
C GLN A 49 -9.87 -3.12 4.77
N GLN A 50 -9.17 -1.99 4.69
CA GLN A 50 -9.75 -0.73 4.22
C GLN A 50 -10.16 -0.79 2.75
N MET A 51 -9.40 -1.50 1.91
CA MET A 51 -9.80 -1.72 0.52
C MET A 51 -11.01 -2.64 0.43
N ALA A 52 -11.07 -3.72 1.20
CA ALA A 52 -12.24 -4.59 1.28
C ALA A 52 -13.50 -3.84 1.74
N GLU A 53 -13.38 -2.96 2.74
CA GLU A 53 -14.47 -2.05 3.14
C GLU A 53 -14.85 -1.06 2.02
N GLY A 54 -13.86 -0.61 1.23
CA GLY A 54 -14.07 0.22 0.06
C GLY A 54 -14.92 -0.49 -1.00
N VAL A 55 -14.63 -1.76 -1.28
CA VAL A 55 -15.43 -2.62 -2.18
C VAL A 55 -16.84 -2.80 -1.64
N ALA A 56 -16.98 -3.16 -0.36
CA ALA A 56 -18.29 -3.36 0.27
C ALA A 56 -19.17 -2.09 0.28
N ARG A 57 -18.57 -0.91 0.11
CA ARG A 57 -19.24 0.40 0.04
C ARG A 57 -19.30 0.95 -1.39
N ASP A 58 -19.03 0.13 -2.41
CA ASP A 58 -19.01 0.49 -3.84
C ASP A 58 -18.09 1.69 -4.18
N LYS A 59 -17.03 1.92 -3.39
CA LYS A 59 -16.07 3.02 -3.62
C LYS A 59 -14.96 2.66 -4.61
N ILE A 60 -14.61 1.39 -4.67
CA ILE A 60 -13.65 0.77 -5.60
C ILE A 60 -14.22 -0.59 -6.02
N THR A 61 -13.74 -1.15 -7.12
CA THR A 61 -14.11 -2.51 -7.54
C THR A 61 -13.21 -3.58 -6.91
N GLU A 62 -13.64 -4.84 -6.92
CA GLU A 62 -12.79 -5.96 -6.49
C GLU A 62 -11.54 -6.11 -7.37
N ASP A 63 -11.66 -5.79 -8.66
CA ASP A 63 -10.54 -5.77 -9.60
C ASP A 63 -9.52 -4.68 -9.22
N ASP A 64 -9.99 -3.47 -8.85
CA ASP A 64 -9.11 -2.40 -8.37
C ASP A 64 -8.34 -2.81 -7.11
N ARG A 65 -9.04 -3.45 -6.14
CA ARG A 65 -8.40 -3.99 -4.93
C ARG A 65 -7.35 -5.03 -5.28
N THR A 66 -7.69 -5.98 -6.16
CA THR A 66 -6.78 -7.05 -6.58
C THR A 66 -5.52 -6.48 -7.25
N LEU A 67 -5.68 -5.52 -8.15
CA LEU A 67 -4.57 -4.85 -8.82
C LEU A 67 -3.72 -4.03 -7.85
N ALA A 68 -4.34 -3.29 -6.92
CA ALA A 68 -3.62 -2.52 -5.92
C ALA A 68 -2.78 -3.41 -5.00
N LEU A 69 -3.34 -4.53 -4.51
CA LEU A 69 -2.60 -5.49 -3.70
C LEU A 69 -1.42 -6.11 -4.46
N ALA A 70 -1.57 -6.35 -5.77
CA ALA A 70 -0.48 -6.82 -6.62
C ALA A 70 0.66 -5.78 -6.79
N HIS A 71 0.36 -4.50 -6.61
CA HIS A 71 1.35 -3.42 -6.67
C HIS A 71 1.99 -3.08 -5.32
N LEU A 72 1.43 -3.57 -4.21
CA LEU A 72 1.88 -3.23 -2.87
C LEU A 72 2.79 -4.34 -2.31
N SER A 73 3.95 -3.96 -1.77
CA SER A 73 4.87 -4.90 -1.12
C SER A 73 5.37 -4.34 0.21
N ALA A 74 5.41 -5.19 1.22
CA ALA A 74 6.11 -4.92 2.46
C ALA A 74 7.61 -5.17 2.25
N VAL A 75 8.45 -4.27 2.75
CA VAL A 75 9.91 -4.43 2.77
C VAL A 75 10.42 -4.14 4.19
N ASP A 76 11.32 -4.98 4.68
CA ASP A 76 11.90 -4.90 6.03
C ASP A 76 13.37 -4.40 6.01
N ASP A 77 13.94 -4.18 4.83
CA ASP A 77 15.20 -3.47 4.61
C ASP A 77 14.96 -2.13 3.91
N LEU A 78 15.48 -1.04 4.49
CA LEU A 78 15.32 0.31 3.95
C LEU A 78 15.97 0.48 2.56
N SER A 79 16.99 -0.32 2.24
CA SER A 79 17.64 -0.29 0.92
C SER A 79 16.79 -0.92 -0.19
N GLU A 80 15.76 -1.68 0.19
CA GLU A 80 14.82 -2.30 -0.74
C GLU A 80 13.57 -1.45 -1.00
N ALA A 81 13.33 -0.42 -0.19
CA ALA A 81 12.24 0.56 -0.35
C ALA A 81 12.45 1.46 -1.58
#